data_AF-A0A512C4D9-F1
#
_entry.id   AF-A0A512C4D9-F1
#
_cell.length_a   1.000
_cell.length_b   1.000
_cell.length_c   1.000
_cell.angle_alpha   90.00
_cell.angle_beta   90.00
_cell.angle_gamma   90.00
#
_symmetry.space_group_name_H-M   'P 1'
#
loop_
_entity.id
_entity.type
_entity.pdbx_description
1 polymer ?
#
loop_
_entity_poly.entity_id
_entity_poly.type
_entity_poly.pdbx_seq_one_letter_code
_entity_poly.pdbx_strand_id
1 'polypeptide(L)'
;MTSLVSLGPLHEARRELEKARRRSRDAAHALTTVRETLDQAVGLAYQQQSFAPLGNLFDEEEAALALYERAVSALAEAEERWLTLSAALAHEKMLMGQVSRSRMN
;
A
#
# COMPACT_ATOMS: atom_id res chain seq x y z
N MET A 1 25.41 -13.80 13.82
CA MET A 1 25.54 -12.51 13.13
C MET A 1 24.42 -11.61 13.61
N THR A 2 24.69 -10.74 14.58
CA THR A 2 23.76 -9.69 15.03
C THR A 2 23.70 -8.62 13.94
N SER A 3 22.70 -8.70 13.08
CA SER A 3 22.46 -7.67 12.07
C SER A 3 21.92 -6.43 12.77
N LEU A 4 22.80 -5.46 13.03
CA LEU A 4 22.40 -4.12 13.45
C LEU A 4 21.39 -3.56 12.47
N VAL A 5 20.18 -3.26 12.95
CA VAL A 5 19.22 -2.49 12.15
C VAL A 5 19.77 -1.08 12.08
N SER A 6 20.54 -0.81 11.03
CA SER A 6 21.07 0.53 10.81
C SER A 6 19.92 1.49 10.49
N LEU A 7 20.15 2.78 10.80
CA LEU A 7 19.17 3.84 10.53
C LEU A 7 18.81 3.95 9.03
N GLY A 8 19.71 3.54 8.14
CA GLY A 8 19.51 3.56 6.69
C GLY A 8 18.35 2.67 6.20
N PRO A 9 18.41 1.33 6.41
CA PRO A 9 17.33 0.41 6.08
C PRO A 9 15.97 0.77 6.69
N LEU A 10 15.97 1.33 7.91
CA LEU A 10 14.75 1.81 8.54
C LEU A 10 14.18 3.03 7.80
N HIS A 11 15.02 4.01 7.46
CA HIS A 11 14.60 5.19 6.69
C HIS A 11 14.08 4.81 5.29
N GLU A 12 14.75 3.88 4.62
CA GLU A 12 14.33 3.35 3.33
C GLU A 12 12.96 2.65 3.42
N ALA A 13 12.77 1.79 4.42
CA ALA A 13 11.49 1.12 4.64
C ALA A 13 10.34 2.12 4.90
N ARG A 14 10.61 3.19 5.66
CA ARG A 14 9.64 4.27 5.86
C ARG A 14 9.30 4.98 4.54
N ARG A 15 10.30 5.29 3.73
CA ARG A 15 10.11 5.98 2.44
C ARG A 15 9.29 5.13 1.48
N GLU A 16 9.58 3.84 1.38
CA GLU A 16 8.83 2.92 0.52
C GLU A 16 7.39 2.72 1.03
N LEU A 17 7.18 2.68 2.35
CA LEU A 17 5.84 2.69 2.95
C LEU A 17 5.05 3.95 2.56
N GLU A 18 5.62 5.13 2.71
CA GLU A 18 4.95 6.38 2.33
C GLU A 18 4.61 6.44 0.83
N LYS A 19 5.49 5.89 -0.01
CA LYS A 19 5.28 5.79 -1.46
C LYS A 19 4.18 4.78 -1.80
N ALA A 20 4.13 3.62 -1.15
CA ALA A 20 3.09 2.63 -1.32
C ALA A 20 1.72 3.19 -0.89
N ARG A 21 1.66 3.94 0.22
CA ARG A 21 0.44 4.63 0.67
C ARG A 21 -0.09 5.62 -0.36
N ARG A 22 0.79 6.44 -0.95
CA ARG A 22 0.39 7.37 -2.02
C ARG A 22 -0.18 6.61 -3.22
N ARG A 23 0.55 5.60 -3.72
CA ARG A 23 0.10 4.78 -4.86
C ARG A 23 -1.23 4.08 -4.62
N SER A 24 -1.46 3.54 -3.42
CA SER A 24 -2.72 2.91 -3.06
C SER A 24 -3.88 3.92 -3.08
N ARG A 25 -3.66 5.14 -2.57
CA ARG A 25 -4.68 6.21 -2.64
C ARG A 25 -4.94 6.66 -4.06
N ASP A 26 -3.90 6.84 -4.87
CA ASP A 26 -4.03 7.25 -6.27
C ASP A 26 -4.81 6.20 -7.07
N ALA A 27 -4.49 4.91 -6.88
CA ALA A 27 -5.20 3.81 -7.52
C ALA A 27 -6.66 3.67 -7.03
N ALA A 28 -6.91 3.88 -5.73
CA ALA A 28 -8.27 3.91 -5.19
C ALA A 28 -9.10 5.02 -5.82
N HIS A 29 -8.52 6.22 -5.95
CA HIS A 29 -9.20 7.35 -6.56
C HIS A 29 -9.51 7.09 -8.04
N ALA A 30 -8.55 6.54 -8.80
CA ALA A 30 -8.77 6.16 -10.19
C ALA A 30 -9.90 5.13 -10.34
N LEU A 31 -9.91 4.10 -9.51
CA LEU A 31 -10.99 3.09 -9.50
C LEU A 31 -12.35 3.72 -9.19
N THR A 32 -12.42 4.62 -8.21
CA THR A 32 -13.65 5.36 -7.89
C THR A 32 -14.14 6.16 -9.09
N THR A 33 -13.26 6.91 -9.77
CA THR A 33 -13.64 7.70 -10.95
C THR A 33 -14.17 6.84 -12.09
N VAL A 34 -13.54 5.68 -12.34
CA VAL A 34 -14.02 4.75 -13.38
C VAL A 34 -15.40 4.20 -13.02
N ARG A 35 -15.61 3.81 -11.76
CA ARG A 35 -16.92 3.31 -11.28
C ARG A 35 -18.02 4.36 -11.37
N GLU A 36 -17.74 5.60 -10.99
CA GLU A 36 -18.68 6.71 -11.14
C GLU A 36 -19.06 6.94 -12.62
N THR A 37 -18.07 6.84 -13.51
CA THR A 37 -18.30 6.96 -14.96
C THR A 37 -19.16 5.80 -15.48
N LEU A 38 -18.88 4.58 -15.04
CA LEU A 38 -19.64 3.39 -15.39
C LEU A 38 -21.09 3.50 -14.91
N ASP A 39 -21.33 3.93 -13.67
CA ASP A 39 -22.68 4.12 -13.12
C ASP A 39 -23.50 5.14 -13.95
N GLN A 40 -22.87 6.26 -14.34
CA GLN A 40 -23.50 7.24 -15.23
C GLN A 40 -23.80 6.65 -16.60
N ALA A 41 -22.85 5.91 -17.19
CA ALA A 41 -23.02 5.29 -18.50
C ALA A 41 -24.12 4.22 -18.50
N VAL A 42 -24.24 3.43 -17.43
CA VAL A 42 -25.33 2.45 -17.25
C VAL A 42 -26.67 3.15 -17.19
N GLY A 43 -26.77 4.27 -16.44
CA GLY A 43 -27.98 5.08 -16.40
C GLY A 43 -28.42 5.60 -17.77
N LEU A 44 -27.47 6.09 -18.57
CA LEU A 44 -27.73 6.56 -19.94
C LEU A 44 -28.09 5.41 -20.89
N ALA A 45 -27.37 4.30 -20.81
CA ALA A 45 -27.63 3.10 -21.61
C ALA A 45 -29.05 2.56 -21.38
N TYR A 46 -29.50 2.57 -20.12
CA TYR A 46 -30.85 2.20 -19.75
C TYR A 46 -31.90 3.14 -20.38
N GLN A 47 -31.69 4.45 -20.30
CA GLN A 47 -32.59 5.45 -20.91
C GLN A 47 -32.68 5.30 -22.43
N GLN A 48 -31.57 4.98 -23.08
CA GLN A 48 -31.46 4.85 -24.53
C GLN A 48 -31.77 3.43 -25.03
N GLN A 49 -32.02 2.48 -24.13
CA GLN A 49 -32.15 1.04 -24.43
C GLN A 49 -30.98 0.48 -25.27
N SER A 50 -29.78 1.03 -25.07
CA SER A 50 -28.59 0.69 -25.84
C SER A 50 -27.39 0.53 -24.93
N PHE A 51 -26.88 -0.70 -24.82
CA PHE A 51 -25.79 -1.09 -23.91
C PHE A 51 -24.46 -1.32 -24.63
N ALA A 52 -24.44 -1.18 -25.96
CA ALA A 52 -23.23 -1.35 -26.78
C ALA A 52 -22.00 -0.55 -26.30
N PRO A 53 -22.10 0.68 -25.77
CA PRO A 53 -20.91 1.43 -25.35
C PRO A 53 -20.34 1.04 -23.98
N LEU A 54 -20.96 0.11 -23.24
CA LEU A 54 -20.51 -0.22 -21.87
C LEU A 54 -19.31 -1.17 -21.80
N GLY A 55 -19.06 -1.98 -22.84
CA GLY A 55 -18.03 -3.02 -22.82
C GLY A 55 -16.65 -2.49 -22.44
N ASN A 56 -16.22 -1.42 -23.11
CA ASN A 56 -14.91 -0.80 -22.84
C ASN A 56 -14.81 -0.23 -21.41
N LEU A 57 -15.91 0.25 -20.83
CA LEU A 57 -15.90 0.81 -19.47
C LEU A 57 -15.77 -0.29 -18.40
N PHE A 58 -16.29 -1.49 -18.66
CA PHE A 58 -16.06 -2.64 -17.78
C PHE A 58 -14.60 -3.11 -17.85
N ASP A 59 -14.01 -3.16 -19.05
CA ASP A 59 -12.59 -3.49 -19.20
C ASP A 59 -11.68 -2.47 -18.49
N GLU A 60 -12.02 -1.18 -18.58
CA GLU A 60 -11.34 -0.11 -17.84
C GLU A 60 -11.49 -0.25 -16.31
N GLU A 61 -12.68 -0.65 -15.82
CA GLU A 61 -12.91 -0.91 -14.39
C GLU A 61 -12.09 -2.09 -13.89
N GLU A 62 -12.05 -3.19 -14.63
CA GLU A 62 -11.28 -4.38 -14.28
C GLU A 62 -9.78 -4.06 -14.24
N ALA A 63 -9.27 -3.30 -15.21
CA ALA A 63 -7.88 -2.84 -15.23
C ALA A 63 -7.57 -1.92 -14.03
N ALA A 64 -8.46 -0.97 -13.70
CA ALA A 64 -8.30 -0.10 -12.55
C ALA A 64 -8.35 -0.87 -11.22
N LEU A 65 -9.22 -1.88 -11.12
CA LEU A 65 -9.34 -2.75 -9.96
C LEU A 65 -8.05 -3.56 -9.75
N ALA A 66 -7.52 -4.18 -10.80
CA ALA A 66 -6.27 -4.92 -10.72
C ALA A 66 -5.08 -4.04 -10.28
N LEU A 67 -5.03 -2.78 -10.74
CA LEU A 67 -4.02 -1.81 -10.29
C LEU A 67 -4.19 -1.45 -8.81
N TYR A 68 -5.43 -1.25 -8.36
CA TYR A 68 -5.73 -0.98 -6.96
C TYR A 68 -5.34 -2.15 -6.06
N GLU A 69 -5.73 -3.37 -6.41
CA GLU A 69 -5.38 -4.59 -5.67
C GLU A 69 -3.87 -4.74 -5.54
N ARG A 70 -3.13 -4.59 -6.65
CA ARG A 70 -1.67 -4.63 -6.64
C ARG A 70 -1.07 -3.55 -5.73
N ALA A 71 -1.63 -2.35 -5.74
CA ALA A 71 -1.15 -1.26 -4.89
C ALA A 71 -1.42 -1.52 -3.41
N VAL A 72 -2.54 -2.14 -3.06
CA VAL A 72 -2.87 -2.56 -1.69
C VAL A 72 -1.95 -3.69 -1.23
N SER A 73 -1.67 -4.70 -2.06
CA SER A 73 -0.70 -5.75 -1.72
C SER A 73 0.68 -5.16 -1.46
N ALA A 74 1.16 -4.27 -2.32
CA ALA A 74 2.45 -3.60 -2.13
C ALA A 74 2.49 -2.72 -0.86
N LEU A 75 1.36 -2.12 -0.48
CA LEU A 75 1.24 -1.40 0.79
C LEU A 75 1.36 -2.34 1.99
N ALA A 76 0.65 -3.48 1.97
CA ALA A 76 0.72 -4.46 3.05
C ALA A 76 2.15 -4.99 3.25
N GLU A 77 2.85 -5.33 2.16
CA GLU A 77 4.26 -5.75 2.21
C GLU A 77 5.17 -4.66 2.80
N ALA A 78 4.97 -3.40 2.41
CA ALA A 78 5.76 -2.28 2.93
C ALA A 78 5.48 -2.02 4.42
N GLU A 79 4.23 -2.20 4.87
CA GLU A 79 3.85 -2.10 6.28
C GLU A 79 4.48 -3.21 7.12
N GLU A 80 4.42 -4.46 6.63
CA GLU A 80 5.06 -5.60 7.29
C GLU A 80 6.57 -5.39 7.44
N ARG A 81 7.24 -4.95 6.37
CA ARG A 81 8.67 -4.66 6.40
C ARG A 81 9.02 -3.56 7.40
N TRP A 82 8.24 -2.47 7.41
CA TRP A 82 8.44 -1.37 8.34
C TRP A 82 8.28 -1.82 9.80
N LEU A 83 7.22 -2.59 10.09
CA LEU A 83 6.96 -3.12 11.44
C LEU A 83 8.07 -4.06 11.89
N THR A 84 8.50 -4.96 11.03
CA THR A 84 9.59 -5.92 11.32
C THR A 84 10.89 -5.21 11.66
N LEU A 85 11.30 -4.22 10.85
CA LEU A 85 12.53 -3.46 11.12
C LEU A 85 12.42 -2.60 12.39
N SER A 86 11.24 -2.02 12.63
CA SER A 86 10.98 -1.23 13.85
C SER A 86 11.07 -2.10 15.11
N ALA A 87 10.50 -3.31 15.07
CA ALA A 87 10.55 -4.28 16.16
C ALA A 87 11.98 -4.77 16.41
N ALA A 88 12.73 -5.09 15.34
CA ALA A 88 14.12 -5.49 15.44
C ALA A 88 14.99 -4.40 16.07
N LEU A 89 14.82 -3.12 15.67
CA LEU A 89 15.54 -2.00 16.30
C LEU A 89 15.16 -1.82 17.78
N ALA A 90 13.88 -1.96 18.13
CA ALA A 90 13.43 -1.87 19.52
C ALA A 90 14.04 -2.98 20.39
N HIS A 91 14.09 -4.21 19.87
CA HIS A 91 14.74 -5.34 20.52
C HIS A 91 16.24 -5.08 20.73
N GLU A 92 16.91 -4.52 19.73
CA GLU A 92 18.34 -4.18 19.83
C GLU A 92 18.62 -3.14 20.91
N LYS A 93 17.81 -2.08 20.97
CA LYS A 93 17.89 -1.05 22.02
C LYS A 93 17.70 -1.65 23.42
N MET A 94 16.75 -2.59 23.56
CA MET A 94 16.53 -3.29 24.82
C MET A 94 17.75 -4.10 25.26
N LEU A 95 18.36 -4.86 24.34
CA LEU A 95 19.57 -5.65 24.63
C LEU A 95 20.75 -4.74 25.03
N MET A 96 20.98 -3.65 24.30
CA MET A 96 22.06 -2.70 24.66
C MET A 96 21.84 -2.04 26.03
N GLY A 97 20.58 -1.71 26.38
CA GLY A 97 20.23 -1.18 27.70
C GLY A 97 20.47 -2.18 28.84
N GLN A 98 20.18 -3.46 28.61
CA GLN A 98 20.44 -4.53 29.58
C GLN A 98 21.94 -4.79 29.78
N VAL A 99 22.73 -4.83 28.70
CA VAL A 99 24.19 -4.98 28.75
C VAL A 99 24.84 -3.81 29.49
N SER A 100 24.32 -2.59 29.31
CA SER A 100 24.83 -1.39 30.00
C SER A 100 24.61 -1.46 31.51
N ARG A 101 23.47 -1.99 31.97
CA ARG A 101 23.21 -2.24 33.40
C ARG A 101 24.06 -3.36 33.98
N SER A 102 24.30 -4.43 33.22
CA SER A 102 25.09 -5.58 33.70
C SER A 102 26.59 -5.29 33.84
N ARG A 103 27.12 -4.23 33.20
CA ARG A 103 28.53 -3.80 33.32
C ARG A 103 28.75 -2.76 34.43
N MET A 104 27.68 -2.22 35.01
CA MET A 104 27.73 -1.23 36.10
C MET A 104 27.51 -1.85 37.49
N ASN A 105 27.24 -3.16 37.54
CA ASN A 105 27.25 -4.00 38.75
C ASN A 105 28.50 -4.88 38.75
#